data_AF-A0A0N0LHI4-F1
#
_entry.id   AF-A0A0N0LHI4-F1
#
_cell.length_a   1.000
_cell.length_b   1.000
_cell.length_c   1.000
_cell.angle_alpha   90.00
_cell.angle_beta   90.00
_cell.angle_gamma   90.00
#
_symmetry.space_group_name_H-M   'P 1'
#
loop_
_entity.id
_entity.type
_entity.pdbx_description
1 polymer ?
#
loop_
_entity_poly.entity_id
_entity_poly.type
_entity_poly.pdbx_seq_one_letter_code
_entity_poly.pdbx_strand_id
1 'polypeptide(L)'
;MKVLKIISIFSFLLINGIQENGTINFGIILMYLFAFLHDITHFPVIGIFWEGFIAITIIGTLITFILCRKYKDRYLQLFCFLSLLIGTVYLTGVSVPENYKRVSSSGFLPTISIFIISSVWVIILSFKKPVIEKEE
;
A
#
# COMPACT_ATOMS: atom_id res chain seq x y z
N MET A 1 -0.55 13.03 -12.79
CA MET A 1 -0.87 11.79 -12.04
C MET A 1 0.38 11.02 -11.59
N LYS A 2 1.44 10.92 -12.40
CA LYS A 2 2.67 10.19 -12.01
C LYS A 2 3.22 10.61 -10.64
N VAL A 3 3.39 11.92 -10.42
CA VAL A 3 3.87 12.46 -9.13
C VAL A 3 2.95 12.06 -7.97
N LEU A 4 1.64 12.24 -8.09
CA LEU A 4 0.69 11.83 -7.06
C LEU A 4 0.72 10.32 -6.76
N LYS A 5 0.89 9.47 -7.79
CA LYS A 5 1.05 8.02 -7.61
C LYS A 5 2.31 7.70 -6.83
N ILE A 6 3.42 8.36 -7.15
CA ILE A 6 4.69 8.22 -6.43
C ILE A 6 4.51 8.64 -4.97
N ILE A 7 3.87 9.78 -4.71
CA ILE A 7 3.56 10.24 -3.34
C ILE A 7 2.68 9.22 -2.60
N SER A 8 1.67 8.65 -3.27
CA SER A 8 0.81 7.61 -2.68
C SER A 8 1.62 6.36 -2.30
N ILE A 9 2.54 5.93 -3.16
CA ILE A 9 3.40 4.76 -2.90
C ILE A 9 4.36 5.03 -1.75
N PHE A 10 5.07 6.16 -1.76
CA PHE A 10 6.00 6.49 -0.68
C PHE A 10 5.29 6.66 0.65
N SER A 11 4.13 7.33 0.67
CA SER A 11 3.34 7.46 1.90
C SER A 11 2.86 6.10 2.41
N PHE A 12 2.39 5.20 1.54
CA PHE A 12 2.04 3.82 1.91
C PHE A 12 3.22 3.06 2.53
N LEU A 13 4.41 3.15 1.92
CA LEU A 13 5.61 2.45 2.40
C LEU A 13 6.11 2.99 3.76
N LEU A 14 5.84 4.27 4.05
CA LEU A 14 6.23 4.93 5.29
C LEU A 14 5.18 4.83 6.41
N ILE A 15 4.02 4.19 6.17
CA ILE A 15 3.04 4.00 7.24
C ILE A 15 3.67 3.18 8.35
N ASN A 16 3.69 3.74 9.56
CA ASN A 16 4.20 3.08 10.76
C ASN A 16 3.15 2.11 11.33
N GLY A 17 3.55 0.88 11.64
CA GLY A 17 2.69 -0.03 12.39
C GLY A 17 2.39 0.47 13.81
N ILE A 18 1.21 0.10 14.33
CA ILE A 18 0.80 0.44 15.70
C ILE A 18 0.98 -0.74 16.68
N GLN A 19 1.50 -1.86 16.18
CA GLN A 19 1.84 -3.05 16.99
C GLN A 19 3.05 -2.79 17.90
N GLU A 20 3.28 -3.67 18.87
CA GLU A 20 4.38 -3.55 19.84
C GLU A 20 5.77 -3.49 19.20
N ASN A 21 6.00 -4.25 18.14
CA ASN A 21 7.18 -4.17 17.27
C ASN A 21 6.84 -3.57 15.90
N GLY A 22 5.87 -2.65 15.87
CA GLY A 22 5.42 -1.98 14.66
C GLY A 22 6.57 -1.22 14.00
N THR A 23 6.86 -1.54 12.75
CA THR A 23 7.83 -0.83 11.91
C THR A 23 7.11 -0.23 10.71
N ILE A 24 7.84 0.50 9.86
CA ILE A 24 7.29 1.02 8.60
C ILE A 24 6.93 -0.14 7.67
N ASN A 25 5.86 0.00 6.90
CA ASN A 25 5.42 -1.00 5.93
C ASN A 25 6.56 -1.50 5.03
N PHE A 26 7.47 -0.61 4.62
CA PHE A 26 8.66 -0.99 3.86
C PHE A 26 9.51 -2.07 4.56
N GLY A 27 9.78 -1.91 5.86
CA GLY A 27 10.54 -2.86 6.65
C GLY A 27 9.82 -4.20 6.79
N ILE A 28 8.50 -4.17 7.02
CA ILE A 28 7.67 -5.39 7.12
C ILE A 28 7.69 -6.15 5.79
N ILE A 29 7.49 -5.46 4.67
CA ILE A 29 7.49 -6.07 3.34
C ILE A 29 8.84 -6.74 3.03
N LEU A 30 9.96 -6.06 3.35
CA LEU A 30 11.29 -6.63 3.17
C LEU A 30 11.53 -7.85 4.05
N MET A 31 11.12 -7.79 5.32
CA MET A 31 11.24 -8.90 6.26
C MET A 31 10.46 -10.13 5.77
N TYR A 32 9.21 -9.93 5.33
CA TYR A 32 8.39 -11.02 4.77
C TYR A 32 8.99 -11.59 3.49
N LEU A 33 9.50 -10.75 2.59
CA LEU A 33 10.17 -11.21 1.38
C LEU A 33 11.43 -12.01 1.69
N PHE A 34 12.24 -11.55 2.64
CA PHE A 34 13.45 -12.24 3.08
C PHE A 34 13.11 -13.60 3.71
N ALA A 35 12.14 -13.63 4.64
CA ALA A 35 11.69 -14.87 5.27
C ALA A 35 11.16 -15.88 4.25
N PHE A 36 10.41 -15.41 3.25
CA PHE A 36 9.91 -16.25 2.16
C PHE A 36 11.01 -16.84 1.29
N LEU A 37 11.99 -16.03 0.88
CA LEU A 37 13.13 -16.51 0.08
C LEU A 37 13.99 -17.48 0.89
N HIS A 38 14.16 -17.23 2.19
CA HIS A 38 14.85 -18.12 3.10
C HIS A 38 14.13 -19.47 3.20
N ASP A 39 12.82 -19.49 3.45
CA ASP A 39 12.02 -20.72 3.58
C ASP A 39 11.86 -21.50 2.25
N ILE A 40 12.07 -20.87 1.09
CA ILE A 40 12.14 -21.58 -0.20
C ILE A 40 13.50 -22.24 -0.40
N THR A 41 14.58 -21.58 0.04
CA THR A 41 15.96 -22.05 -0.19
C THR A 41 16.46 -23.00 0.87
N HIS A 42 15.92 -22.89 2.09
CA HIS A 42 16.20 -23.74 3.24
C HIS A 42 14.85 -24.32 3.69
N PHE A 43 14.81 -25.61 4.07
CA PHE A 43 13.58 -26.25 4.59
C PHE A 43 12.87 -25.32 5.59
N PRO A 44 11.53 -25.24 5.59
CA PRO A 44 10.79 -24.24 6.35
C PRO A 44 11.09 -24.37 7.85
N VAL A 45 11.93 -23.47 8.36
CA VAL A 45 12.24 -23.38 9.79
C VAL A 45 11.28 -22.41 10.48
N ILE A 46 10.81 -21.39 9.75
CA ILE A 46 10.13 -20.22 10.34
C ILE A 46 8.61 -20.25 10.11
N GLY A 47 8.12 -20.95 9.09
CA GLY A 47 6.68 -21.12 8.85
C GLY A 47 5.99 -19.86 8.28
N ILE A 48 6.76 -18.92 7.71
CA ILE A 48 6.31 -17.57 7.29
C ILE A 48 5.94 -17.56 5.78
N PHE A 49 5.48 -18.69 5.25
CA PHE A 49 5.21 -18.82 3.81
C PHE A 49 4.09 -17.88 3.34
N TRP A 50 3.06 -17.68 4.19
CA TRP A 50 1.88 -16.89 3.84
C TRP A 50 2.16 -15.39 3.82
N GLU A 51 2.97 -14.88 4.75
CA GLU A 51 3.35 -13.48 4.83
C GLU A 51 4.22 -13.07 3.63
N GLY A 52 5.07 -13.99 3.14
CA GLY A 52 5.79 -13.85 1.89
C GLY A 52 4.88 -13.64 0.67
N PHE A 53 3.83 -14.45 0.56
CA PHE A 53 2.84 -14.31 -0.50
C PHE A 53 2.10 -12.97 -0.44
N ILE A 54 1.79 -12.49 0.77
CA ILE A 54 1.20 -11.16 0.99
C ILE A 54 2.15 -10.07 0.51
N ALA A 55 3.45 -10.15 0.85
CA ALA A 55 4.45 -9.18 0.43
C ALA A 55 4.59 -9.11 -1.10
N ILE A 56 4.67 -10.27 -1.78
CA ILE A 56 4.71 -10.33 -3.25
C ILE A 56 3.46 -9.70 -3.87
N THR A 57 2.29 -10.00 -3.30
CA THR A 57 1.02 -9.42 -3.75
C THR A 57 1.01 -7.91 -3.60
N ILE A 58 1.47 -7.38 -2.46
CA ILE A 58 1.58 -5.93 -2.23
C ILE A 58 2.53 -5.30 -3.25
N ILE A 59 3.72 -5.86 -3.47
CA ILE A 59 4.67 -5.37 -4.46
C ILE A 59 4.02 -5.34 -5.85
N GLY A 60 3.36 -6.42 -6.23
CA GLY A 60 2.59 -6.51 -7.48
C GLY A 60 1.55 -5.40 -7.59
N THR A 61 0.75 -5.18 -6.56
CA THR A 61 -0.27 -4.10 -6.55
C THR A 61 0.33 -2.70 -6.65
N LEU A 62 1.49 -2.43 -6.01
CA LEU A 62 2.20 -1.15 -6.14
C LEU A 62 2.69 -0.93 -7.58
N ILE A 63 3.24 -1.96 -8.21
CA ILE A 63 3.69 -1.94 -9.61
C ILE A 63 2.48 -1.72 -10.55
N THR A 64 1.38 -2.44 -10.35
CA THR A 64 0.18 -2.26 -11.16
C THR A 64 -0.40 -0.85 -10.99
N PHE A 65 -0.42 -0.33 -9.76
CA PHE A 65 -0.92 1.02 -9.46
C PHE A 65 -0.16 2.11 -10.20
N ILE A 66 1.18 2.03 -10.26
CA ILE A 66 2.00 3.01 -10.97
C ILE A 66 1.82 2.91 -12.50
N LEU A 67 1.66 1.69 -13.04
CA LEU A 67 1.51 1.44 -14.47
C LEU A 67 0.12 1.78 -15.03
N CYS A 68 -0.92 1.85 -14.19
CA CYS A 68 -2.28 2.20 -14.62
C CYS A 68 -2.31 3.52 -15.40
N ARG A 69 -2.96 3.51 -16.57
CA ARG A 69 -3.11 4.69 -17.44
C ARG A 69 -4.36 5.48 -17.08
N LYS A 70 -4.28 6.79 -17.25
CA LYS A 70 -5.40 7.71 -17.06
C LYS A 70 -6.57 7.30 -17.94
N TYR A 71 -7.78 7.34 -17.38
CA TYR A 71 -9.06 7.05 -18.05
C TYR A 71 -9.29 5.59 -18.49
N LYS A 72 -8.25 4.89 -18.96
CA LYS A 72 -8.32 3.50 -19.43
C LYS A 72 -8.44 2.51 -18.27
N ASP A 73 -7.56 2.62 -17.28
CA ASP A 73 -7.41 1.61 -16.23
C ASP A 73 -8.04 2.05 -14.90
N ARG A 74 -9.08 2.88 -14.96
CA ARG A 74 -9.68 3.55 -13.79
C ARG A 74 -10.21 2.58 -12.72
N TYR A 75 -10.81 1.46 -13.13
CA TYR A 75 -11.31 0.43 -12.21
C TYR A 75 -10.17 -0.40 -11.62
N LEU A 76 -9.15 -0.72 -12.42
CA LEU A 76 -7.96 -1.41 -11.94
C LEU A 76 -7.22 -0.56 -10.91
N GLN A 77 -7.11 0.74 -11.15
CA GLN A 77 -6.48 1.66 -10.21
C GLN A 77 -7.27 1.80 -8.89
N LEU A 78 -8.60 1.80 -8.96
CA LEU A 78 -9.46 1.75 -7.77
C LEU A 78 -9.26 0.44 -7.00
N PHE A 79 -9.20 -0.68 -7.71
CA PHE A 79 -8.96 -1.99 -7.11
C PHE A 79 -7.59 -2.07 -6.42
N CYS A 80 -6.54 -1.53 -7.04
CA CYS A 80 -5.22 -1.42 -6.42
C CYS A 80 -5.27 -0.57 -5.13
N PHE A 81 -5.97 0.57 -5.15
CA PHE A 81 -6.13 1.38 -3.94
C PHE A 81 -6.84 0.62 -2.81
N LEU A 82 -7.95 -0.05 -3.11
CA LEU A 82 -8.68 -0.85 -2.11
C LEU A 82 -7.81 -2.00 -1.56
N SER A 83 -7.07 -2.68 -2.44
CA SER A 83 -6.16 -3.75 -2.05
C SER A 83 -5.05 -3.25 -1.11
N LEU A 84 -4.45 -2.10 -1.43
CA LEU A 84 -3.43 -1.48 -0.59
C LEU A 84 -4.02 -1.01 0.74
N LEU A 85 -5.26 -0.49 0.76
CA LEU A 85 -5.93 -0.09 2.00
C LEU A 85 -6.18 -1.29 2.93
N ILE A 86 -6.64 -2.42 2.39
CA ILE A 86 -6.78 -3.67 3.14
C ILE A 86 -5.41 -4.14 3.65
N GLY A 87 -4.39 -4.08 2.79
CA GLY A 87 -3.00 -4.37 3.17
C GLY A 87 -2.50 -3.49 4.32
N THR A 88 -2.84 -2.20 4.33
CA THR A 88 -2.49 -1.29 5.44
C THR A 88 -3.11 -1.78 6.75
N VAL A 89 -4.38 -2.18 6.77
CA VAL A 89 -5.04 -2.68 8.00
C VAL A 89 -4.30 -3.90 8.56
N TYR A 90 -3.89 -4.82 7.67
CA TYR A 90 -3.12 -6.00 8.05
C TYR A 90 -1.72 -5.66 8.57
N LEU A 91 -0.92 -4.94 7.77
CA LEU A 91 0.48 -4.64 8.10
C LEU A 91 0.63 -3.79 9.36
N THR A 92 -0.31 -2.90 9.62
CA THR A 92 -0.19 -1.96 10.74
C THR A 92 -0.76 -2.51 12.04
N GLY A 93 -1.56 -3.58 12.00
CA GLY A 93 -2.23 -4.16 13.17
C GLY A 93 -3.39 -3.33 13.70
N VAL A 94 -3.99 -2.49 12.84
CA VAL A 94 -5.19 -1.69 13.15
C VAL A 94 -6.40 -2.56 13.44
N SER A 95 -6.41 -3.83 13.01
CA SER A 95 -7.49 -4.76 13.36
C SER A 95 -7.53 -5.15 14.84
N VAL A 96 -6.48 -4.88 15.62
CA VAL A 96 -6.37 -5.29 17.04
C VAL A 96 -6.55 -4.07 17.95
N PRO A 97 -7.66 -3.96 18.70
CA PRO A 97 -7.97 -2.77 19.52
C PRO A 97 -6.93 -2.45 20.59
N GLU A 98 -6.22 -3.47 21.09
CA GLU A 98 -5.18 -3.32 22.11
C GLU A 98 -4.01 -2.43 21.64
N ASN A 99 -3.81 -2.34 20.32
CA ASN A 99 -2.76 -1.53 19.72
C ASN A 99 -3.11 -0.03 19.69
N TYR A 100 -4.36 0.36 19.95
CA TYR A 100 -4.80 1.75 19.75
C TYR A 100 -4.15 2.73 20.72
N LYS A 101 -3.69 2.26 21.88
CA LYS A 101 -2.90 3.06 22.83
C LYS A 101 -1.55 3.50 22.25
N ARG A 102 -1.05 2.80 21.23
CA ARG A 102 0.24 3.04 20.57
C ARG A 102 0.11 3.85 19.28
N VAL A 103 -1.09 4.35 18.96
CA VAL A 103 -1.29 5.22 17.80
C VAL A 103 -0.50 6.51 18.01
N SER A 104 0.62 6.61 17.30
CA SER A 104 1.44 7.80 17.32
C SER A 104 0.83 8.89 16.42
N SER A 105 0.57 10.05 17.02
CA SER A 105 0.14 11.26 16.31
C SER A 105 1.15 11.78 15.29
N SER A 106 2.43 11.43 15.43
CA SER A 106 3.50 11.88 14.52
C SER A 106 3.89 10.83 13.46
N GLY A 107 3.52 9.57 13.66
CA GLY A 107 3.91 8.46 12.78
C GLY A 107 2.77 7.95 11.91
N PHE A 108 1.83 7.22 12.51
CA PHE A 108 0.77 6.51 11.80
C PHE A 108 -0.25 7.48 11.18
N LEU A 109 -0.76 8.43 11.97
CA LEU A 109 -1.83 9.34 11.57
C LEU A 109 -1.49 10.22 10.34
N PRO A 110 -0.31 10.87 10.26
CA PRO A 110 0.01 11.69 9.10
C PRO A 110 0.29 10.85 7.84
N THR A 111 1.00 9.72 7.99
CA THR A 111 1.38 8.87 6.84
C THR A 111 0.16 8.21 6.21
N ILE A 112 -0.77 7.68 7.01
CA ILE A 112 -2.01 7.10 6.49
C ILE A 112 -2.93 8.16 5.86
N SER A 113 -2.99 9.36 6.44
CA SER A 113 -3.79 10.47 5.90
C SER A 113 -3.27 10.92 4.53
N ILE A 114 -1.95 11.09 4.40
CA ILE A 114 -1.32 11.45 3.12
C ILE A 114 -1.58 10.36 2.08
N PHE A 115 -1.46 9.08 2.46
CA PHE A 115 -1.76 7.95 1.57
C PHE A 115 -3.21 7.98 1.06
N ILE A 116 -4.18 8.15 1.95
CA ILE A 116 -5.61 8.19 1.59
C ILE A 116 -5.91 9.40 0.70
N ILE A 117 -5.49 10.60 1.12
CA ILE A 117 -5.78 11.84 0.39
C ILE A 117 -5.16 11.80 -1.01
N SER A 118 -3.87 11.43 -1.09
CA SER A 118 -3.18 11.35 -2.39
C SER A 118 -3.83 10.30 -3.29
N SER A 119 -4.14 9.10 -2.78
CA SER A 119 -4.76 8.03 -3.57
C SER A 119 -6.16 8.39 -4.07
N VAL A 120 -7.01 8.98 -3.21
CA VAL A 120 -8.34 9.47 -3.58
C VAL A 120 -8.23 10.53 -4.68
N TRP A 121 -7.25 11.44 -4.58
CA TRP A 121 -7.03 12.43 -5.62
C TRP A 121 -6.62 11.80 -6.96
N VAL A 122 -5.76 10.77 -6.96
CA VAL A 122 -5.43 10.03 -8.19
C VAL A 122 -6.66 9.36 -8.78
N ILE A 123 -7.54 8.78 -7.95
CA ILE A 123 -8.79 8.15 -8.39
C ILE A 123 -9.70 9.19 -9.03
N ILE A 124 -9.98 10.32 -8.37
CA ILE A 124 -10.83 11.39 -8.92
C ILE A 124 -10.30 11.85 -10.29
N LEU A 125 -8.99 12.09 -10.42
CA LEU A 125 -8.37 12.47 -11.68
C LEU A 125 -8.44 11.40 -12.76
N SER A 126 -8.58 10.13 -12.38
CA SER A 126 -8.70 9.00 -13.31
C SER A 126 -10.11 8.80 -13.84
N PHE A 127 -11.12 9.28 -13.10
CA PHE A 127 -12.53 9.25 -13.49
C PHE A 127 -13.04 10.56 -14.13
N LYS A 128 -12.31 11.67 -13.98
CA LYS A 128 -12.64 12.93 -14.67
C LYS A 128 -12.70 12.67 -16.19
N LYS A 129 -13.71 13.14 -16.92
CA LYS A 129 -13.75 12.95 -18.38
C LYS A 129 -12.60 13.74 -19.04
N PRO A 130 -12.01 13.25 -20.14
CA PRO A 130 -11.19 14.11 -20.99
C PRO A 130 -12.06 15.27 -21.48
N VAL A 131 -11.58 16.51 -21.30
CA VAL A 131 -12.18 17.66 -21.97
C VAL A 131 -11.90 17.45 -23.44
N ILE A 132 -12.94 17.10 -24.20
CA ILE A 132 -12.85 17.08 -25.66
C ILE A 132 -12.95 18.56 -26.04
N GLU A 133 -11.81 19.20 -26.30
CA GLU A 133 -11.80 20.47 -27.01
C GLU A 133 -12.42 20.19 -28.37
N LYS A 134 -13.63 20.71 -28.59
CA LYS A 134 -14.20 20.77 -29.92
C LYS A 134 -13.39 21.85 -30.64
N GLU A 135 -12.56 21.45 -31.60
CA GLU A 135 -12.09 22.36 -32.63
C GLU A 135 -13.34 22.79 -33.43
N GLU A 136 -13.73 24.06 -33.26
CA GLU A 136 -14.70 24.76 -34.11
C GLU A 136 -14.01 25.33 -35.36
#